data_AF-A0A7X3SLZ4-F1
#
_entry.id   AF-A0A7X3SLZ4-F1
#
_cell.length_a   1.000
_cell.length_b   1.000
_cell.length_c   1.000
_cell.angle_alpha   90.00
_cell.angle_beta   90.00
_cell.angle_gamma   90.00
#
_symmetry.space_group_name_H-M   'P 1'
#
loop_
_entity.id
_entity.type
_entity.pdbx_description
1 polymer ?
#
loop_
_entity_poly.entity_id
_entity_poly.type
_entity_poly.pdbx_seq_one_letter_code
_entity_poly.pdbx_strand_id
1 'polypeptide(L)'
;MNVEKIRIRRECCRLLEKTRMQKSLTKQCDEQLLLDGCQKVMESEAASQFQYLEADVQKRLIETPELLEYVLGLLQIGSSPARVGTLLGQTEAEELLLYNKERVADILMDQGVAGEHLLVYLKYYQDLELSLEQKSLLRNGLHNYFSLQKTCGESLLAENREIFYSKVVAGKMLNALSDYDGCLSDIVHSHEIFEALDEILRIGGNRQRIDDENFRQIKEQPGTIKDFLQWADRFFTDEEKPSFMEFLLSNHSLVYDLRRLKDKVANGMDKEAHRMTGNRASYIAFFYNNEFIEEWKGERMEELMIYAITHKKKAFLSLLKEKKELFFRYLFTPSCFKESFMTG
;
A
#
# COMPACT_ATOMS: atom_id res chain seq x y z
N MET A 1 51.42 -34.70 -8.91
CA MET A 1 50.37 -33.89 -9.55
C MET A 1 49.51 -34.85 -10.38
N ASN A 2 48.24 -35.03 -10.04
CA ASN A 2 47.41 -36.13 -10.55
C ASN A 2 46.94 -35.84 -11.98
N VAL A 3 47.41 -36.63 -12.96
CA VAL A 3 47.12 -36.45 -14.40
C VAL A 3 45.63 -36.49 -14.69
N GLU A 4 44.89 -37.31 -13.95
CA GLU A 4 43.44 -37.43 -14.06
C GLU A 4 42.73 -36.12 -13.68
N LYS A 5 43.21 -35.48 -12.61
CA LYS A 5 42.67 -34.19 -12.14
C LYS A 5 42.86 -33.09 -13.18
N ILE A 6 44.00 -33.08 -13.86
CA ILE A 6 44.28 -32.12 -14.95
C ILE A 6 43.35 -32.37 -16.15
N ARG A 7 43.07 -33.65 -16.46
CA ARG A 7 42.16 -34.04 -17.55
C ARG A 7 40.74 -33.54 -17.28
N ILE A 8 40.19 -33.86 -16.11
CA ILE A 8 38.84 -33.43 -15.70
C ILE A 8 38.74 -31.90 -15.73
N ARG A 9 39.72 -31.20 -15.15
CA ARG A 9 39.71 -29.74 -15.12
C ARG A 9 39.76 -29.09 -16.51
N ARG A 10 40.52 -29.66 -17.46
CA ARG A 10 40.52 -29.20 -18.86
C ARG A 10 39.16 -29.41 -19.52
N GLU A 11 38.53 -30.55 -19.25
CA GLU A 11 37.22 -30.87 -19.79
C GLU A 11 36.13 -29.94 -19.23
N CYS A 12 36.14 -29.65 -17.93
CA CYS A 12 35.24 -28.67 -17.32
C CYS A 12 35.39 -27.28 -17.96
N CYS A 13 36.62 -26.80 -18.18
CA CYS A 13 36.84 -25.54 -18.89
C CYS A 13 36.23 -25.55 -20.31
N ARG A 14 36.41 -26.65 -21.04
CA ARG A 14 35.86 -26.82 -22.40
C ARG A 14 34.34 -26.82 -22.40
N LEU A 15 33.72 -27.47 -21.42
CA LEU A 15 32.27 -27.55 -21.29
C LEU A 15 31.66 -26.21 -20.88
N LEU A 16 32.27 -25.51 -19.91
CA LEU A 16 31.86 -24.16 -19.51
C LEU A 16 31.88 -23.17 -20.67
N GLU A 17 32.87 -23.26 -21.56
CA GLU A 17 32.92 -22.42 -22.77
C GLU A 17 31.79 -22.75 -23.75
N LYS A 18 31.41 -24.02 -23.88
CA LYS A 18 30.29 -24.43 -24.72
C LYS A 18 28.93 -24.03 -24.15
N THR A 19 28.73 -24.19 -22.84
CA THR A 19 27.50 -23.79 -22.15
C THR A 19 27.45 -22.29 -21.85
N ARG A 20 28.55 -21.57 -22.10
CA ARG A 20 28.74 -20.14 -21.77
C ARG A 20 28.48 -19.83 -20.28
N MET A 21 28.73 -20.82 -19.43
CA MET A 21 28.67 -20.67 -17.98
C MET A 21 29.89 -19.91 -17.45
N GLN A 22 29.79 -19.42 -16.22
CA GLN A 22 30.86 -18.61 -15.65
C GLN A 22 32.13 -19.43 -15.36
N LYS A 23 33.28 -18.93 -15.82
CA LYS A 23 34.59 -19.58 -15.62
C LYS A 23 35.01 -19.65 -14.13
N SER A 24 34.44 -18.78 -13.28
CA SER A 24 34.65 -18.77 -11.83
C SER A 24 34.27 -20.09 -11.15
N LEU A 25 33.30 -20.84 -11.72
CA LEU A 25 32.84 -22.12 -11.19
C LEU A 25 33.97 -23.16 -11.06
N THR A 26 34.99 -23.11 -11.92
CA THR A 26 36.17 -24.00 -11.83
C THR A 26 36.99 -23.84 -10.54
N LYS A 27 36.79 -22.73 -9.81
CA LYS A 27 37.45 -22.46 -8.52
C LYS A 27 36.51 -22.73 -7.33
N GLN A 28 35.22 -22.89 -7.58
CA GLN A 28 34.18 -22.87 -6.54
C GLN A 28 33.47 -24.21 -6.37
N CYS A 29 33.39 -25.03 -7.42
CA CYS A 29 32.72 -26.34 -7.41
C CYS A 29 33.74 -27.48 -7.41
N ASP A 30 33.32 -28.64 -6.92
CA ASP A 30 34.04 -29.90 -7.16
C ASP A 30 34.10 -30.21 -8.67
N GLU A 31 35.22 -30.77 -9.11
CA GLU A 31 35.50 -30.99 -10.53
C GLU A 31 34.56 -32.03 -11.16
N GLN A 32 34.13 -33.05 -10.40
CA GLN A 32 33.21 -34.07 -10.90
C GLN A 32 31.78 -33.53 -10.97
N LEU A 33 31.31 -32.85 -9.91
CA LEU A 33 29.99 -32.19 -9.92
C LEU A 33 29.87 -31.18 -11.05
N LEU A 34 30.93 -30.40 -11.29
CA LEU A 34 30.97 -29.43 -12.38
C LEU A 34 30.90 -30.10 -13.75
N LEU A 35 31.57 -31.23 -13.94
CA LEU A 35 31.54 -31.99 -15.18
C LEU A 35 30.13 -32.54 -15.45
N ASP A 36 29.54 -33.20 -14.46
CA ASP A 36 28.21 -33.82 -14.55
C ASP A 36 27.13 -32.76 -14.78
N GLY A 37 27.18 -31.66 -14.01
CA GLY A 37 26.24 -30.56 -14.16
C GLY A 37 26.35 -29.84 -15.51
N CYS A 38 27.57 -29.62 -16.04
CA CYS A 38 27.74 -29.05 -17.37
C CYS A 38 27.20 -29.96 -18.47
N GLN A 39 27.38 -31.28 -18.36
CA GLN A 39 26.80 -32.24 -19.31
C GLN A 39 25.28 -32.17 -19.28
N LYS A 40 24.68 -32.19 -18.09
CA LYS A 40 23.22 -32.08 -17.91
C LYS A 40 22.66 -30.78 -18.49
N VAL A 41 23.36 -29.65 -18.33
CA VAL A 41 22.98 -28.38 -18.97
C VAL A 41 23.06 -28.47 -20.49
N MET A 42 24.13 -29.04 -21.06
CA MET A 42 24.27 -29.18 -22.52
C MET A 42 23.20 -30.07 -23.16
N GLU A 43 22.76 -31.10 -22.45
CA GLU A 43 21.73 -32.03 -22.90
C GLU A 43 20.32 -31.40 -22.86
N SER A 44 20.15 -30.31 -22.11
CA SER A 44 18.88 -29.60 -22.01
C SER A 44 18.67 -28.64 -23.18
N GLU A 45 17.43 -28.60 -23.68
CA GLU A 45 17.00 -27.61 -24.68
C GLU A 45 17.09 -26.17 -24.15
N ALA A 46 17.14 -25.98 -22.83
CA ALA A 46 17.31 -24.69 -22.17
C ALA A 46 18.77 -24.29 -21.92
N ALA A 47 19.76 -25.02 -22.47
CA ALA A 47 21.19 -24.72 -22.29
C ALA A 47 21.54 -23.25 -22.57
N SER A 48 20.94 -22.66 -23.61
CA SER A 48 21.17 -21.27 -24.03
C SER A 48 20.61 -20.24 -23.04
N GLN A 49 19.64 -20.62 -22.22
CA GLN A 49 19.05 -19.74 -21.21
C GLN A 49 19.85 -19.75 -19.90
N PHE A 50 20.53 -20.85 -19.62
CA PHE A 50 21.29 -21.04 -18.38
C PHE A 50 22.41 -19.99 -18.20
N GLN A 51 23.01 -19.53 -19.30
CA GLN A 51 24.07 -18.50 -19.28
C GLN A 51 23.62 -17.17 -18.64
N TYR A 52 22.31 -16.90 -18.60
CA TYR A 52 21.75 -15.65 -18.06
C TYR A 52 21.51 -15.69 -16.55
N LEU A 53 21.75 -16.83 -15.90
CA LEU A 53 21.73 -16.94 -14.43
C LEU A 53 23.01 -16.36 -13.84
N GLU A 54 22.90 -15.78 -12.65
CA GLU A 54 24.06 -15.25 -11.92
C GLU A 54 25.02 -16.36 -11.47
N ALA A 55 26.29 -15.99 -11.22
CA ALA A 55 27.36 -16.92 -10.87
C ALA A 55 27.00 -17.84 -9.70
N ASP A 56 26.50 -17.23 -8.62
CA ASP A 56 26.18 -17.92 -7.37
C ASP A 56 24.96 -18.84 -7.54
N VAL A 57 24.02 -18.44 -8.39
CA VAL A 57 22.89 -19.31 -8.79
C VAL A 57 23.40 -20.49 -9.60
N GLN A 58 24.23 -20.28 -10.63
CA GLN A 58 24.81 -21.36 -11.42
C GLN A 58 25.57 -22.34 -10.52
N LYS A 59 26.36 -21.83 -9.57
CA LYS A 59 27.09 -22.63 -8.58
C LYS A 59 26.14 -23.50 -7.77
N ARG A 60 25.13 -22.91 -7.15
CA ARG A 60 24.14 -23.62 -6.32
C ARG A 60 23.43 -24.74 -7.09
N LEU A 61 23.09 -24.50 -8.36
CA LEU A 61 22.48 -25.51 -9.22
C LEU A 61 23.43 -26.67 -9.51
N ILE A 62 24.70 -26.39 -9.81
CA ILE A 62 25.71 -27.44 -10.04
C ILE A 62 25.94 -28.28 -8.78
N GLU A 63 25.88 -27.66 -7.60
CA GLU A 63 26.03 -28.35 -6.31
C GLU A 63 24.79 -29.17 -5.92
N THR A 64 23.63 -28.95 -6.56
CA THR A 64 22.34 -29.59 -6.24
C THR A 64 21.68 -30.18 -7.50
N PRO A 65 22.00 -31.43 -7.89
CA PRO A 65 21.57 -32.03 -9.16
C PRO A 65 20.05 -32.09 -9.39
N GLU A 66 19.27 -32.27 -8.32
CA GLU A 66 17.81 -32.29 -8.35
C GLU A 66 17.25 -30.89 -8.65
N LEU A 67 17.79 -29.86 -7.99
CA LEU A 67 17.42 -28.46 -8.24
C LEU A 67 17.81 -28.03 -9.65
N LEU A 68 18.97 -28.47 -10.16
CA LEU A 68 19.39 -28.22 -11.54
C LEU A 68 18.37 -28.77 -12.53
N GLU A 69 17.90 -30.01 -12.34
CA GLU A 69 16.89 -30.61 -13.20
C GLU A 69 15.56 -29.84 -13.17
N TYR A 70 15.13 -29.47 -11.97
CA TYR A 70 13.92 -28.68 -11.76
C TYR A 70 13.99 -27.35 -12.49
N VAL A 71 15.09 -26.61 -12.34
CA VAL A 71 15.31 -25.31 -12.97
C VAL A 71 15.45 -25.42 -14.49
N LEU A 72 16.16 -26.43 -15.01
CA LEU A 72 16.22 -26.65 -16.45
C LEU A 72 14.82 -26.90 -17.02
N GLY A 73 13.97 -27.64 -16.30
CA GLY A 73 12.56 -27.81 -16.67
C GLY A 73 11.77 -26.50 -16.67
N LEU A 74 11.94 -25.62 -15.67
CA LEU A 74 11.29 -24.30 -15.66
C LEU A 74 11.69 -23.44 -16.85
N LEU A 75 12.97 -23.43 -17.21
CA LEU A 75 13.49 -22.69 -18.35
C LEU A 75 12.99 -23.25 -19.69
N GLN A 76 12.86 -24.58 -19.80
CA GLN A 76 12.28 -25.25 -20.98
C GLN A 76 10.81 -24.86 -21.18
N ILE A 77 10.03 -24.72 -20.10
CA ILE A 77 8.64 -24.25 -20.17
C ILE A 77 8.56 -22.80 -20.67
N GLY A 78 9.64 -22.02 -20.52
CA GLY A 78 9.73 -20.63 -20.96
C GLY A 78 9.84 -19.62 -19.82
N SER A 79 10.09 -20.07 -18.59
CA SER A 79 10.31 -19.17 -17.44
C SER A 79 11.55 -18.30 -17.68
N SER A 80 11.45 -17.01 -17.37
CA SER A 80 12.58 -16.08 -17.51
C SER A 80 13.75 -16.45 -16.55
N PRO A 81 15.00 -16.55 -17.04
CA PRO A 81 16.16 -16.78 -16.17
C PRO A 81 16.29 -15.77 -15.03
N ALA A 82 15.96 -14.50 -15.29
CA ALA A 82 16.03 -13.45 -14.28
C ALA A 82 15.05 -13.73 -13.13
N ARG A 83 13.80 -14.09 -13.44
CA ARG A 83 12.78 -14.39 -12.43
C ARG A 83 13.06 -15.70 -11.70
N VAL A 84 13.58 -16.72 -12.40
CA VAL A 84 14.07 -17.96 -11.77
C VAL A 84 15.18 -17.64 -10.76
N GLY A 85 16.17 -16.83 -11.15
CA GLY A 85 17.23 -16.39 -10.27
C GLY A 85 16.69 -15.63 -9.05
N THR A 86 15.72 -14.74 -9.24
CA THR A 86 15.05 -14.02 -8.14
C THR A 86 14.35 -14.98 -7.18
N LEU A 87 13.58 -15.97 -7.68
CA LEU A 87 12.92 -16.96 -6.83
C LEU A 87 13.93 -17.78 -6.04
N LEU A 88 15.00 -18.26 -6.69
CA LEU A 88 16.06 -19.00 -6.01
C LEU A 88 16.73 -18.16 -4.91
N GLY A 89 16.84 -16.84 -5.08
CA GLY A 89 17.34 -15.94 -4.04
C GLY A 89 16.40 -15.79 -2.82
N GLN A 90 15.14 -16.23 -2.91
CA GLN A 90 14.14 -16.09 -1.84
C GLN A 90 13.95 -17.38 -1.03
N THR A 91 14.34 -18.54 -1.56
CA THR A 91 14.02 -19.86 -0.96
C THR A 91 15.19 -20.82 -1.05
N GLU A 92 15.24 -21.77 -0.11
CA GLU A 92 16.19 -22.89 -0.14
C GLU A 92 15.77 -23.98 -1.14
N ALA A 93 16.71 -24.86 -1.50
CA ALA A 93 16.51 -25.81 -2.59
C ALA A 93 15.41 -26.82 -2.25
N GLU A 94 15.47 -27.31 -1.01
CA GLU A 94 14.57 -28.31 -0.45
C GLU A 94 13.13 -27.80 -0.42
N GLU A 95 12.93 -26.52 -0.11
CA GLU A 95 11.61 -25.89 -0.08
C GLU A 95 11.04 -25.74 -1.50
N LEU A 96 11.83 -25.24 -2.46
CA LEU A 96 11.34 -25.05 -3.83
C LEU A 96 10.95 -26.37 -4.51
N LEU A 97 11.68 -27.44 -4.23
CA LEU A 97 11.42 -28.78 -4.79
C LEU A 97 10.11 -29.41 -4.28
N LEU A 98 9.49 -28.87 -3.24
CA LEU A 98 8.16 -29.30 -2.78
C LEU A 98 7.03 -28.81 -3.70
N TYR A 99 7.27 -27.76 -4.48
CA TYR A 99 6.26 -27.19 -5.35
C TYR A 99 6.18 -27.93 -6.69
N ASN A 100 4.98 -27.98 -7.25
CA ASN A 100 4.80 -28.49 -8.59
C ASN A 100 5.44 -27.52 -9.62
N LYS A 101 6.25 -28.08 -10.52
CA LYS A 101 7.03 -27.33 -11.51
C LYS A 101 6.16 -26.49 -12.45
N GLU A 102 5.05 -27.04 -12.93
CA GLU A 102 4.15 -26.36 -13.85
C GLU A 102 3.52 -25.13 -13.17
N ARG A 103 3.09 -25.27 -11.90
CA ARG A 103 2.59 -24.14 -11.10
C ARG A 103 3.64 -23.06 -10.85
N VAL A 104 4.88 -23.46 -10.56
CA VAL A 104 5.98 -22.50 -10.39
C VAL A 104 6.24 -21.76 -11.71
N ALA A 105 6.22 -22.45 -12.85
CA ALA A 105 6.37 -21.82 -14.15
C ALA A 105 5.25 -20.81 -14.44
N ASP A 106 4.00 -21.13 -14.13
CA ASP A 106 2.87 -20.22 -14.32
C ASP A 106 3.08 -18.88 -13.57
N ILE A 107 3.50 -18.94 -12.31
CA ILE A 107 3.79 -17.76 -11.49
C ILE A 107 5.01 -16.99 -12.01
N LEU A 108 6.05 -17.71 -12.46
CA LEU A 108 7.23 -17.10 -13.06
C LEU A 108 6.90 -16.41 -14.40
N MET A 109 5.89 -16.85 -15.12
CA MET A 109 5.44 -16.22 -16.37
C MET A 109 4.46 -15.07 -16.14
N ASP A 110 3.73 -15.07 -15.03
CA ASP A 110 2.76 -14.03 -14.68
C ASP A 110 3.44 -12.68 -14.34
N GLN A 111 3.34 -11.73 -15.27
CA GLN A 111 3.87 -10.36 -15.10
C GLN A 111 3.08 -9.52 -14.09
N GLY A 112 1.89 -9.98 -13.66
CA GLY A 112 1.14 -9.41 -12.55
C GLY A 112 1.80 -9.67 -11.19
N VAL A 113 2.62 -10.72 -11.08
CA VAL A 113 3.35 -11.07 -9.86
C VAL A 113 4.71 -10.37 -9.84
N ALA A 114 4.90 -9.48 -8.87
CA ALA A 114 6.16 -8.77 -8.66
C ALA A 114 7.29 -9.74 -8.28
N GLY A 115 8.50 -9.46 -8.79
CA GLY A 115 9.65 -10.37 -8.62
C GLY A 115 10.04 -10.56 -7.16
N GLU A 116 10.00 -9.48 -6.38
CA GLU A 116 10.27 -9.44 -4.95
C GLU A 116 9.26 -10.24 -4.08
N HIS A 117 8.15 -10.69 -4.67
CA HIS A 117 7.08 -11.40 -3.96
C HIS A 117 6.77 -12.79 -4.55
N LEU A 118 7.66 -13.34 -5.38
CA LEU A 118 7.46 -14.65 -6.02
C LEU A 118 7.22 -15.78 -5.01
N LEU A 119 8.08 -15.91 -4.00
CA LEU A 119 7.92 -16.95 -2.97
C LEU A 119 6.68 -16.72 -2.11
N VAL A 120 6.39 -15.47 -1.76
CA VAL A 120 5.18 -15.11 -1.00
C VAL A 120 3.92 -15.51 -1.77
N TYR A 121 3.90 -15.25 -3.08
CA TYR A 121 2.80 -15.67 -3.94
C TYR A 121 2.66 -17.19 -3.96
N LEU A 122 3.77 -17.91 -4.13
CA LEU A 122 3.80 -19.37 -4.09
C LEU A 122 3.24 -19.93 -2.77
N LYS A 123 3.67 -19.39 -1.63
CA LYS A 123 3.26 -19.86 -0.30
C LYS A 123 1.78 -19.64 -0.02
N TYR A 124 1.25 -18.47 -0.34
CA TYR A 124 -0.05 -18.04 0.20
C TYR A 124 -1.15 -17.85 -0.85
N TYR A 125 -0.80 -17.71 -2.13
CA TYR A 125 -1.74 -17.30 -3.18
C TYR A 125 -1.78 -18.23 -4.40
N GLN A 126 -0.89 -19.24 -4.51
CA GLN A 126 -0.82 -20.12 -5.69
C GLN A 126 -2.12 -20.87 -5.99
N ASP A 127 -2.91 -21.19 -4.97
CA ASP A 127 -4.15 -21.96 -5.10
C ASP A 127 -5.39 -21.07 -5.30
N LEU A 128 -5.20 -19.74 -5.42
CA LEU A 128 -6.30 -18.80 -5.59
C LEU A 128 -6.46 -18.40 -7.07
N GLU A 129 -7.68 -18.54 -7.57
CA GLU A 129 -8.07 -18.04 -8.89
C GLU A 129 -8.38 -16.54 -8.85
N LEU A 130 -7.34 -15.72 -8.73
CA LEU A 130 -7.49 -14.26 -8.68
C LEU A 130 -7.74 -13.66 -10.07
N SER A 131 -8.71 -12.75 -10.15
CA SER A 131 -8.97 -11.93 -11.34
C SER A 131 -7.79 -10.99 -11.62
N LEU A 132 -7.71 -10.43 -12.83
CA LEU A 132 -6.67 -9.44 -13.18
C LEU A 132 -6.67 -8.22 -12.25
N GLU A 133 -7.87 -7.75 -11.85
CA GLU A 133 -7.99 -6.65 -10.88
C GLU A 133 -7.46 -7.06 -9.50
N GLN A 134 -7.82 -8.25 -9.01
CA GLN A 134 -7.34 -8.76 -7.74
C GLN A 134 -5.83 -8.99 -7.74
N LYS A 135 -5.24 -9.47 -8.84
CA LYS A 135 -3.78 -9.58 -8.98
C LYS A 135 -3.09 -8.22 -8.90
N SER A 136 -3.68 -7.20 -9.54
CA SER A 136 -3.15 -5.83 -9.45
C SER A 136 -3.27 -5.26 -8.03
N LEU A 137 -4.39 -5.50 -7.34
CA LEU A 137 -4.57 -5.11 -5.94
C LEU A 137 -3.59 -5.83 -5.04
N LEU A 138 -3.44 -7.16 -5.19
CA LEU A 138 -2.51 -7.97 -4.42
C LEU A 138 -1.07 -7.46 -4.56
N ARG A 139 -0.65 -7.17 -5.79
CA ARG A 139 0.69 -6.61 -6.04
C ARG A 139 0.92 -5.33 -5.23
N ASN A 140 -0.05 -4.42 -5.24
CA ASN A 140 0.06 -3.17 -4.49
C ASN A 140 -0.05 -3.39 -2.97
N GLY A 141 -0.92 -4.31 -2.52
CA GLY A 141 -1.09 -4.63 -1.12
C GLY A 141 0.14 -5.28 -0.51
N LEU A 142 0.79 -6.22 -1.21
CA LEU A 142 2.06 -6.80 -0.79
C LEU A 142 3.16 -5.73 -0.77
N HIS A 143 3.24 -4.89 -1.80
CA HIS A 143 4.21 -3.79 -1.82
C HIS A 143 4.04 -2.86 -0.62
N ASN A 144 2.81 -2.42 -0.33
CA ASN A 144 2.51 -1.57 0.82
C ASN A 144 2.82 -2.29 2.13
N TYR A 145 2.39 -3.55 2.28
CA TYR A 145 2.63 -4.34 3.47
C TYR A 145 4.12 -4.44 3.79
N PHE A 146 4.93 -4.92 2.84
CA PHE A 146 6.37 -5.09 3.05
C PHE A 146 7.13 -3.76 3.18
N SER A 147 6.61 -2.67 2.62
CA SER A 147 7.24 -1.34 2.73
C SER A 147 6.91 -0.61 4.04
N LEU A 148 5.74 -0.88 4.63
CA LEU A 148 5.24 -0.18 5.82
C LEU A 148 5.40 -0.99 7.11
N GLN A 149 5.40 -2.33 7.02
CA GLN A 149 5.53 -3.18 8.19
C GLN A 149 6.86 -2.98 8.92
N LYS A 150 6.88 -3.27 10.21
CA LYS A 150 8.11 -3.28 11.02
C LYS A 150 8.35 -4.62 11.73
N THR A 151 7.28 -5.36 12.05
CA THR A 151 7.34 -6.47 13.01
C THR A 151 6.53 -7.72 12.63
N CYS A 152 5.47 -7.61 11.82
CA CYS A 152 4.52 -8.72 11.60
C CYS A 152 5.05 -9.90 10.74
N GLY A 153 6.08 -9.68 9.92
CA GLY A 153 6.68 -10.73 9.10
C GLY A 153 5.69 -11.34 8.09
N GLU A 154 5.73 -12.65 7.86
CA GLU A 154 4.76 -13.30 6.96
C GLU A 154 3.53 -13.90 7.66
N SER A 155 3.52 -13.96 9.00
CA SER A 155 2.48 -14.65 9.78
C SER A 155 1.06 -14.17 9.48
N LEU A 156 0.90 -12.86 9.27
CA LEU A 156 -0.37 -12.22 9.00
C LEU A 156 -0.94 -12.57 7.61
N LEU A 157 -0.08 -12.93 6.64
CA LEU A 157 -0.48 -13.35 5.29
C LEU A 157 -1.16 -14.72 5.31
N ALA A 158 -0.66 -15.64 6.14
CA ALA A 158 -1.10 -17.04 6.14
C ALA A 158 -2.60 -17.17 6.48
N GLU A 159 -3.07 -16.36 7.42
CA GLU A 159 -4.44 -16.42 7.93
C GLU A 159 -5.36 -15.40 7.25
N ASN A 160 -4.81 -14.31 6.70
CA ASN A 160 -5.59 -13.13 6.30
C ASN A 160 -5.33 -12.67 4.87
N ARG A 161 -4.91 -13.59 3.98
CA ARG A 161 -4.56 -13.32 2.58
C ARG A 161 -5.56 -12.44 1.81
N GLU A 162 -6.85 -12.51 2.14
CA GLU A 162 -7.89 -11.78 1.41
C GLU A 162 -7.80 -10.26 1.54
N ILE A 163 -7.35 -9.77 2.71
CA ILE A 163 -7.27 -8.32 2.96
C ILE A 163 -6.22 -7.66 2.06
N PHE A 164 -5.20 -8.41 1.62
CA PHE A 164 -4.07 -7.88 0.86
C PHE A 164 -4.41 -7.58 -0.60
N TYR A 165 -5.52 -8.10 -1.11
CA TYR A 165 -6.09 -7.67 -2.39
C TYR A 165 -7.36 -6.84 -2.22
N SER A 166 -7.57 -6.24 -1.04
CA SER A 166 -8.59 -5.21 -0.81
C SER A 166 -8.07 -3.83 -1.17
N LYS A 167 -8.97 -2.91 -1.52
CA LYS A 167 -8.61 -1.49 -1.77
C LYS A 167 -8.12 -0.78 -0.50
N VAL A 168 -8.53 -1.23 0.69
CA VAL A 168 -8.08 -0.70 1.99
C VAL A 168 -6.58 -0.86 2.15
N VAL A 169 -6.05 -2.07 1.90
CA VAL A 169 -4.62 -2.38 2.08
C VAL A 169 -3.80 -2.06 0.83
N ALA A 170 -4.34 -2.30 -0.37
CA ALA A 170 -3.66 -2.04 -1.63
C ALA A 170 -3.60 -0.55 -2.01
N GLY A 171 -4.48 0.27 -1.41
CA GLY A 171 -4.55 1.71 -1.65
C GLY A 171 -3.53 2.52 -0.87
N LYS A 172 -3.72 3.83 -0.79
CA LYS A 172 -2.87 4.75 0.01
C LYS A 172 -3.44 5.05 1.38
N MET A 173 -4.58 4.46 1.72
CA MET A 173 -5.37 4.79 2.92
C MET A 173 -4.53 4.67 4.19
N LEU A 174 -3.82 3.55 4.34
CA LEU A 174 -3.08 3.20 5.55
C LEU A 174 -1.66 3.81 5.60
N ASN A 175 -1.25 4.57 4.58
CA ASN A 175 0.15 5.02 4.44
C ASN A 175 0.53 6.16 5.40
N ALA A 176 -0.43 6.74 6.13
CA ALA A 176 -0.19 7.80 7.11
C ALA A 176 -0.22 7.32 8.56
N LEU A 177 -0.36 6.01 8.78
CA LEU A 177 -0.34 5.41 10.12
C LEU A 177 1.08 5.28 10.64
N SER A 178 1.30 5.67 11.90
CA SER A 178 2.60 5.51 12.56
C SER A 178 2.82 4.08 13.08
N ASP A 179 1.74 3.46 13.57
CA ASP A 179 1.67 2.05 13.99
C ASP A 179 0.90 1.21 12.95
N TYR A 180 1.49 1.06 11.77
CA TYR A 180 0.89 0.28 10.68
C TYR A 180 0.61 -1.18 11.08
N ASP A 181 1.54 -1.82 11.80
CA ASP A 181 1.43 -3.22 12.23
C ASP A 181 0.26 -3.43 13.21
N GLY A 182 0.17 -2.58 14.24
CA GLY A 182 -0.92 -2.63 15.21
C GLY A 182 -2.27 -2.37 14.55
N CYS A 183 -2.35 -1.37 13.67
CA CYS A 183 -3.58 -1.04 12.95
C CYS A 183 -4.00 -2.16 11.99
N LEU A 184 -3.06 -2.75 11.26
CA LEU A 184 -3.37 -3.87 10.37
C LEU A 184 -3.84 -5.10 11.15
N SER A 185 -3.24 -5.37 12.32
CA SER A 185 -3.70 -6.40 13.24
C SER A 185 -5.13 -6.13 13.70
N ASP A 186 -5.47 -4.89 14.09
CA ASP A 186 -6.84 -4.53 14.47
C ASP A 186 -7.84 -4.73 13.31
N ILE A 187 -7.47 -4.37 12.08
CA ILE A 187 -8.29 -4.58 10.87
C ILE A 187 -8.57 -6.07 10.64
N VAL A 188 -7.53 -6.90 10.78
CA VAL A 188 -7.63 -8.37 10.65
C VAL A 188 -8.61 -8.96 11.67
N HIS A 189 -8.50 -8.54 12.93
CA HIS A 189 -9.26 -9.13 14.03
C HIS A 189 -10.67 -8.54 14.17
N SER A 190 -10.99 -7.46 13.46
CA SER A 190 -12.30 -6.81 13.50
C SER A 190 -12.83 -6.49 12.11
N HIS A 191 -13.75 -7.34 11.64
CA HIS A 191 -14.44 -7.11 10.38
C HIS A 191 -15.17 -5.75 10.34
N GLU A 192 -15.70 -5.27 11.46
CA GLU A 192 -16.38 -3.98 11.52
C GLU A 192 -15.42 -2.80 11.24
N ILE A 193 -14.16 -2.87 11.69
CA ILE A 193 -13.15 -1.86 11.38
C ILE A 193 -12.88 -1.85 9.87
N PHE A 194 -12.70 -3.04 9.28
CA PHE A 194 -12.50 -3.16 7.84
C PHE A 194 -13.67 -2.58 7.04
N GLU A 195 -14.92 -2.90 7.41
CA GLU A 195 -16.11 -2.38 6.74
C GLU A 195 -16.24 -0.85 6.86
N ALA A 196 -15.90 -0.27 8.01
CA ALA A 196 -15.88 1.18 8.18
C ALA A 196 -14.83 1.85 7.27
N LEU A 197 -13.65 1.25 7.12
CA LEU A 197 -12.60 1.73 6.23
C LEU A 197 -12.98 1.58 4.75
N ASP A 198 -13.59 0.46 4.38
CA ASP A 198 -14.10 0.25 3.02
C ASP A 198 -15.18 1.27 2.67
N GLU A 199 -16.06 1.59 3.61
CA GLU A 199 -17.09 2.63 3.44
C GLU A 199 -16.45 4.03 3.24
N ILE A 200 -15.41 4.36 4.00
CA ILE A 200 -14.63 5.60 3.79
C ILE A 200 -14.04 5.65 2.38
N LEU A 201 -13.46 4.54 1.89
CA LEU A 201 -12.94 4.47 0.52
C LEU A 201 -14.03 4.58 -0.53
N ARG A 202 -15.18 3.96 -0.30
CA ARG A 202 -16.31 3.97 -1.22
C ARG A 202 -16.84 5.39 -1.45
N ILE A 203 -16.93 6.18 -0.38
CA ILE A 203 -17.42 7.56 -0.43
C ILE A 203 -16.33 8.53 -0.91
N GLY A 204 -15.13 8.46 -0.33
CA GLY A 204 -14.07 9.45 -0.54
C GLY A 204 -13.11 9.12 -1.69
N GLY A 205 -13.16 7.90 -2.22
CA GLY A 205 -12.26 7.39 -3.25
C GLY A 205 -10.82 7.17 -2.78
N ASN A 206 -9.95 6.80 -3.73
CA ASN A 206 -8.56 6.38 -3.47
C ASN A 206 -7.60 7.51 -3.03
N ARG A 207 -8.10 8.73 -2.80
CA ARG A 207 -7.28 9.87 -2.35
C ARG A 207 -7.17 9.94 -0.83
N GLN A 208 -8.10 9.32 -0.12
CA GLN A 208 -8.19 9.43 1.33
C GLN A 208 -7.03 8.72 2.01
N ARG A 209 -6.54 9.33 3.09
CA ARG A 209 -5.57 8.74 4.01
C ARG A 209 -6.14 8.85 5.41
N ILE A 210 -5.95 7.81 6.20
CA ILE A 210 -6.27 7.84 7.62
C ILE A 210 -4.97 7.99 8.40
N ASP A 211 -4.98 8.87 9.39
CA ASP A 211 -3.94 8.98 10.40
C ASP A 211 -4.36 8.23 11.67
N ASP A 212 -3.46 8.21 12.66
CA ASP A 212 -3.64 7.46 13.89
C ASP A 212 -4.89 7.91 14.68
N GLU A 213 -5.23 9.20 14.63
CA GLU A 213 -6.37 9.76 15.33
C GLU A 213 -7.69 9.34 14.69
N ASN A 214 -7.79 9.38 13.36
CA ASN A 214 -8.94 8.84 12.64
C ASN A 214 -9.09 7.34 12.89
N PHE A 215 -7.99 6.58 12.82
CA PHE A 215 -8.02 5.14 13.05
C PHE A 215 -8.47 4.80 14.48
N ARG A 216 -7.98 5.54 15.50
CA ARG A 216 -8.40 5.37 16.89
C ARG A 216 -9.92 5.53 17.04
N GLN A 217 -10.52 6.55 16.43
CA GLN A 217 -11.97 6.76 16.47
C GLN A 217 -12.74 5.65 15.76
N ILE A 218 -12.23 5.17 14.62
CA ILE A 218 -12.80 4.03 13.89
C ILE A 218 -12.77 2.77 14.76
N LYS A 219 -11.64 2.50 15.41
CA LYS A 219 -11.47 1.36 16.32
C LYS A 219 -12.44 1.41 17.52
N GLU A 220 -12.70 2.60 18.06
CA GLU A 220 -13.59 2.77 19.22
C GLU A 220 -15.06 2.49 18.89
N GLN A 221 -15.54 2.89 17.71
CA GLN A 221 -16.97 2.78 17.33
C GLN A 221 -17.18 2.45 15.84
N PRO A 222 -16.67 1.32 15.34
CA PRO A 222 -16.63 1.03 13.90
C PRO A 222 -18.04 0.91 13.28
N GLY A 223 -18.94 0.13 13.90
CA GLY A 223 -20.31 -0.02 13.42
C GLY A 223 -21.11 1.29 13.40
N THR A 224 -20.95 2.12 14.44
CA THR A 224 -21.61 3.44 14.49
C THR A 224 -21.11 4.38 13.38
N ILE A 225 -19.80 4.38 13.12
CA ILE A 225 -19.21 5.19 12.04
C ILE A 225 -19.71 4.70 10.69
N LYS A 226 -19.68 3.37 10.45
CA LYS A 226 -20.21 2.75 9.23
C LYS A 226 -21.67 3.16 8.98
N ASP A 227 -22.55 3.02 9.97
CA ASP A 227 -23.97 3.35 9.84
C ASP A 227 -24.22 4.81 9.47
N PHE A 228 -23.47 5.73 10.08
CA PHE A 228 -23.59 7.14 9.74
C PHE A 228 -22.98 7.48 8.38
N LEU A 229 -21.87 6.84 7.98
CA LEU A 229 -21.29 7.00 6.65
C LEU A 229 -22.25 6.52 5.56
N GLN A 230 -22.91 5.36 5.74
CA GLN A 230 -23.93 4.87 4.82
C GLN A 230 -25.14 5.78 4.71
N TRP A 231 -25.50 6.45 5.81
CA TRP A 231 -26.52 7.50 5.77
C TRP A 231 -26.03 8.72 4.98
N ALA A 232 -24.80 9.18 5.24
CA ALA A 232 -24.21 10.34 4.57
C ALA A 232 -24.00 10.12 3.06
N ASP A 233 -23.60 8.91 2.64
CA ASP A 233 -23.44 8.55 1.24
C ASP A 233 -24.73 8.65 0.42
N ARG A 234 -25.88 8.35 1.05
CA ARG A 234 -27.20 8.51 0.42
C ARG A 234 -27.68 9.96 0.43
N PHE A 235 -27.14 10.77 1.33
CA PHE A 235 -27.53 12.15 1.51
C PHE A 235 -26.79 13.08 0.53
N PHE A 236 -25.47 12.93 0.39
CA PHE A 236 -24.64 13.77 -0.48
C PHE A 236 -24.63 13.29 -1.93
N THR A 237 -24.49 14.23 -2.88
CA THR A 237 -24.28 13.89 -4.30
C THR A 237 -22.86 13.38 -4.54
N ASP A 238 -22.63 12.69 -5.66
CA ASP A 238 -21.31 12.17 -6.00
C ASP A 238 -20.24 13.26 -6.15
N GLU A 239 -20.63 14.49 -6.51
CA GLU A 239 -19.75 15.66 -6.56
C GLU A 239 -19.35 16.17 -5.16
N GLU A 240 -20.23 16.00 -4.17
CA GLU A 240 -20.04 16.50 -2.80
C GLU A 240 -19.21 15.53 -1.93
N LYS A 241 -19.36 14.22 -2.17
CA LYS A 241 -18.74 13.15 -1.36
C LYS A 241 -17.23 13.29 -1.15
N PRO A 242 -16.40 13.58 -2.18
CA PRO A 242 -14.96 13.70 -1.98
C PRO A 242 -14.59 14.82 -1.01
N SER A 243 -15.19 16.01 -1.15
CA SER A 243 -14.92 17.15 -0.27
C SER A 243 -15.47 16.94 1.13
N PHE A 244 -16.66 16.32 1.25
CA PHE A 244 -17.20 15.93 2.56
C PHE A 244 -16.23 15.01 3.31
N MET A 245 -15.73 13.96 2.65
CA MET A 245 -14.82 13.00 3.29
C MET A 245 -13.48 13.63 3.65
N GLU A 246 -12.94 14.50 2.79
CA GLU A 246 -11.71 15.23 3.07
C GLU A 246 -11.84 16.08 4.35
N PHE A 247 -12.93 16.83 4.49
CA PHE A 247 -13.14 17.67 5.67
C PHE A 247 -13.45 16.87 6.92
N LEU A 248 -14.22 15.78 6.79
CA LEU A 248 -14.54 14.88 7.90
C LEU A 248 -13.28 14.25 8.51
N LEU A 249 -12.39 13.69 7.68
CA LEU A 249 -11.14 13.09 8.13
C LEU A 249 -10.16 14.13 8.67
N SER A 250 -10.15 15.34 8.11
CA SER A 250 -9.27 16.43 8.54
C SER A 250 -9.69 17.11 9.85
N ASN A 251 -10.93 16.90 10.31
CA ASN A 251 -11.45 17.52 11.54
C ASN A 251 -11.28 16.62 12.79
N HIS A 252 -10.90 15.35 12.62
CA HIS A 252 -10.64 14.42 13.72
C HIS A 252 -11.79 14.34 14.72
N SER A 253 -13.04 14.35 14.25
CA SER A 253 -14.25 14.30 15.10
C SER A 253 -15.33 13.41 14.48
N LEU A 254 -14.93 12.24 13.93
CA LEU A 254 -15.75 11.36 13.08
C LEU A 254 -17.15 11.11 13.63
N VAL A 255 -17.25 10.46 14.80
CA VAL A 255 -18.54 10.09 15.40
C VAL A 255 -19.39 11.32 15.70
N TYR A 256 -18.75 12.39 16.19
CA TYR A 256 -19.42 13.61 16.58
C TYR A 256 -20.02 14.33 15.38
N ASP A 257 -19.22 14.57 14.34
CA ASP A 257 -19.63 15.28 13.14
C ASP A 257 -20.68 14.47 12.38
N LEU A 258 -20.48 13.17 12.21
CA LEU A 258 -21.45 12.29 11.55
C LEU A 258 -22.81 12.26 12.26
N ARG A 259 -22.82 12.13 13.60
CA ARG A 259 -24.05 12.18 14.39
C ARG A 259 -24.73 13.54 14.28
N ARG A 260 -23.96 14.61 14.47
CA ARG A 260 -24.49 15.99 14.47
C ARG A 260 -25.01 16.40 13.09
N LEU A 261 -24.42 15.88 12.02
CA LEU A 261 -24.91 16.06 10.65
C LEU A 261 -26.31 15.47 10.51
N LYS A 262 -26.47 14.20 10.88
CA LYS A 262 -27.76 13.51 10.81
C LYS A 262 -28.82 14.21 11.66
N ASP A 263 -28.47 14.62 12.88
CA ASP A 263 -29.38 15.35 13.77
C ASP A 263 -29.80 16.70 13.16
N LYS A 264 -28.87 17.46 12.57
CA LYS A 264 -29.17 18.76 11.96
C LYS A 264 -30.04 18.65 10.73
N VAL A 265 -29.78 17.67 9.88
CA VAL A 265 -30.63 17.37 8.71
C VAL A 265 -32.02 16.97 9.16
N ALA A 266 -32.15 16.13 10.19
CA ALA A 266 -33.46 15.81 10.77
C ALA A 266 -34.21 17.04 11.36
N ASN A 267 -33.49 18.11 11.69
CA ASN A 267 -34.05 19.40 12.14
C ASN A 267 -34.20 20.43 11.01
N GLY A 268 -34.14 20.03 9.74
CA GLY A 268 -34.43 20.87 8.56
C GLY A 268 -33.28 21.72 8.06
N MET A 269 -32.02 21.38 8.39
CA MET A 269 -30.82 22.07 7.92
C MET A 269 -30.21 21.47 6.63
N ASP A 270 -31.02 20.84 5.78
CA ASP A 270 -30.57 20.11 4.58
C ASP A 270 -29.74 21.01 3.65
N LYS A 271 -30.22 22.23 3.37
CA LYS A 271 -29.55 23.18 2.47
C LYS A 271 -28.20 23.65 3.03
N GLU A 272 -28.11 23.85 4.32
CA GLU A 272 -26.87 24.22 5.02
C GLU A 272 -25.87 23.06 4.99
N ALA A 273 -26.34 21.83 5.17
CA ALA A 273 -25.52 20.63 5.12
C ALA A 273 -24.87 20.43 3.75
N HIS A 274 -25.61 20.61 2.64
CA HIS A 274 -25.02 20.57 1.30
C HIS A 274 -23.98 21.67 1.09
N ARG A 275 -24.28 22.92 1.50
CA ARG A 275 -23.35 24.05 1.38
C ARG A 275 -22.03 23.85 2.14
N MET A 276 -22.03 23.04 3.20
CA MET A 276 -20.85 22.81 4.03
C MET A 276 -19.70 22.12 3.29
N THR A 277 -20.00 21.43 2.18
CA THR A 277 -19.01 20.71 1.35
C THR A 277 -18.21 21.65 0.44
N GLY A 278 -18.56 22.92 0.37
CA GLY A 278 -17.89 23.89 -0.52
C GLY A 278 -16.51 24.36 -0.06
N ASN A 279 -16.18 24.29 1.24
CA ASN A 279 -14.86 24.57 1.80
C ASN A 279 -14.78 24.20 3.30
N ARG A 280 -13.55 24.11 3.82
CA ARG A 280 -13.29 23.70 5.21
C ARG A 280 -13.94 24.62 6.25
N ALA A 281 -13.93 25.92 6.03
CA ALA A 281 -14.52 26.85 6.99
C ALA A 281 -16.06 26.76 7.00
N SER A 282 -16.70 26.44 5.87
CA SER A 282 -18.15 26.13 5.80
C SER A 282 -18.49 24.87 6.57
N TYR A 283 -17.68 23.82 6.44
CA TYR A 283 -17.80 22.58 7.20
C TYR A 283 -17.76 22.85 8.71
N ILE A 284 -16.75 23.59 9.17
CA ILE A 284 -16.60 23.94 10.60
C ILE A 284 -17.73 24.87 11.07
N ALA A 285 -18.10 25.87 10.29
CA ALA A 285 -19.21 26.76 10.64
C ALA A 285 -20.52 25.98 10.79
N PHE A 286 -20.81 25.06 9.86
CA PHE A 286 -21.97 24.18 9.91
C PHE A 286 -21.99 23.43 11.23
N PHE A 287 -20.94 22.69 11.60
CA PHE A 287 -20.95 21.93 12.85
C PHE A 287 -21.07 22.82 14.06
N TYR A 288 -20.40 23.96 14.14
CA TYR A 288 -20.40 24.79 15.35
C TYR A 288 -21.53 25.82 15.47
N ASN A 289 -22.60 25.71 14.65
CA ASN A 289 -23.74 26.64 14.61
C ASN A 289 -23.32 28.09 14.30
N ASN A 290 -22.29 28.26 13.47
CA ASN A 290 -21.93 29.55 12.94
C ASN A 290 -22.41 29.67 11.49
N GLU A 291 -22.67 30.90 11.08
CA GLU A 291 -23.01 31.17 9.68
C GLU A 291 -21.70 31.34 8.93
N PHE A 292 -21.55 30.64 7.81
CA PHE A 292 -20.40 30.83 6.94
C PHE A 292 -20.66 31.97 5.96
N ILE A 293 -19.73 32.92 5.90
CA ILE A 293 -19.74 34.03 4.96
C ILE A 293 -18.76 33.68 3.84
N GLU A 294 -19.24 33.66 2.60
CA GLU A 294 -18.47 33.19 1.43
C GLU A 294 -17.15 33.96 1.23
N GLU A 295 -17.15 35.22 1.62
CA GLU A 295 -15.99 36.11 1.60
C GLU A 295 -14.85 35.64 2.52
N TRP A 296 -15.07 34.69 3.44
CA TRP A 296 -14.03 34.13 4.34
C TRP A 296 -13.17 33.03 3.70
N LYS A 297 -13.30 32.80 2.39
CA LYS A 297 -12.46 31.85 1.63
C LYS A 297 -10.99 32.29 1.58
N GLY A 298 -10.08 31.32 1.63
CA GLY A 298 -8.63 31.51 1.51
C GLY A 298 -7.85 31.14 2.77
N GLU A 299 -6.67 30.51 2.60
CA GLU A 299 -5.89 29.82 3.64
C GLU A 299 -5.83 30.56 4.99
N ARG A 300 -5.36 31.81 5.01
CA ARG A 300 -5.24 32.61 6.25
C ARG A 300 -6.58 32.96 6.91
N MET A 301 -7.61 33.22 6.11
CA MET A 301 -8.94 33.56 6.62
C MET A 301 -9.64 32.32 7.15
N GLU A 302 -9.53 31.20 6.43
CA GLU A 302 -10.06 29.91 6.87
C GLU A 302 -9.42 29.47 8.19
N GLU A 303 -8.10 29.55 8.34
CA GLU A 303 -7.41 29.22 9.59
C GLU A 303 -7.87 30.08 10.77
N LEU A 304 -8.00 31.39 10.57
CA LEU A 304 -8.45 32.31 11.60
C LEU A 304 -9.91 32.04 12.01
N MET A 305 -10.77 31.72 11.05
CA MET A 305 -12.16 31.36 11.31
C MET A 305 -12.27 30.03 12.06
N ILE A 306 -11.50 29.01 11.65
CA ILE A 306 -11.43 27.73 12.34
C ILE A 306 -10.99 27.95 13.79
N TYR A 307 -9.92 28.71 14.02
CA TYR A 307 -9.47 29.04 15.38
C TYR A 307 -10.56 29.73 16.20
N ALA A 308 -11.19 30.78 15.66
CA ALA A 308 -12.22 31.53 16.37
C ALA A 308 -13.44 30.68 16.73
N ILE A 309 -13.87 29.81 15.82
CA ILE A 309 -15.00 28.89 16.00
C ILE A 309 -14.66 27.83 17.05
N THR A 310 -13.54 27.13 16.89
CA THR A 310 -13.10 26.06 17.80
C THR A 310 -12.86 26.58 19.23
N HIS A 311 -12.35 27.80 19.38
CA HIS A 311 -12.13 28.44 20.69
C HIS A 311 -13.29 29.29 21.20
N LYS A 312 -14.49 29.16 20.60
CA LYS A 312 -15.73 29.84 21.03
C LYS A 312 -15.55 31.37 21.20
N LYS A 313 -14.80 32.02 20.32
CA LYS A 313 -14.57 33.47 20.34
C LYS A 313 -15.79 34.24 19.83
N LYS A 314 -16.92 34.11 20.54
CA LYS A 314 -18.25 34.61 20.12
C LYS A 314 -18.23 36.11 19.80
N ALA A 315 -17.58 36.93 20.61
CA ALA A 315 -17.49 38.37 20.38
C ALA A 315 -16.77 38.72 19.07
N PHE A 316 -15.69 37.99 18.75
CA PHE A 316 -14.96 38.16 17.50
C PHE A 316 -15.80 37.70 16.30
N LEU A 317 -16.47 36.54 16.42
CA LEU A 317 -17.37 36.03 15.38
C LEU A 317 -18.55 36.98 15.11
N SER A 318 -19.14 37.57 16.15
CA SER A 318 -20.17 38.62 16.02
C SER A 318 -19.64 39.87 15.34
N LEU A 319 -18.46 40.36 15.75
CA LEU A 319 -17.81 41.53 15.14
C LEU A 319 -17.55 41.31 13.64
N LEU A 320 -17.09 40.12 13.25
CA LEU A 320 -16.86 39.78 11.84
C LEU A 320 -18.14 39.80 11.01
N LYS A 321 -19.25 39.33 11.58
CA LYS A 321 -20.56 39.39 10.92
C LYS A 321 -21.05 40.82 10.73
N GLU A 322 -20.92 41.64 11.77
CA GLU A 322 -21.43 43.02 11.79
C GLU A 322 -20.56 44.00 11.00
N LYS A 323 -19.24 43.78 10.98
CA LYS A 323 -18.25 44.73 10.42
C LYS A 323 -17.32 44.08 9.40
N LYS A 324 -17.88 43.23 8.53
CA LYS A 324 -17.12 42.48 7.52
C LYS A 324 -16.18 43.35 6.67
N GLU A 325 -16.67 44.47 6.14
CA GLU A 325 -15.91 45.37 5.25
C GLU A 325 -14.70 46.01 5.94
N LEU A 326 -14.84 46.38 7.22
CA LEU A 326 -13.74 46.93 8.01
C LEU A 326 -12.66 45.88 8.24
N PHE A 327 -13.06 44.66 8.55
CA PHE A 327 -12.12 43.58 8.80
C PHE A 327 -11.27 43.24 7.58
N PHE A 328 -11.89 43.08 6.40
CA PHE A 328 -11.16 42.88 5.15
C PHE A 328 -10.20 44.03 4.85
N ARG A 329 -10.61 45.26 5.12
CA ARG A 329 -9.76 46.44 4.94
C ARG A 329 -8.50 46.39 5.81
N TYR A 330 -8.58 45.87 7.04
CA TYR A 330 -7.46 45.79 7.99
C TYR A 330 -6.58 44.55 7.83
N LEU A 331 -7.13 43.42 7.39
CA LEU A 331 -6.36 42.17 7.27
C LEU A 331 -5.44 42.16 6.03
N PHE A 332 -5.82 42.90 4.99
CA PHE A 332 -5.08 43.00 3.72
C PHE A 332 -4.34 44.33 3.56
N THR A 333 -4.35 45.22 4.55
CA THR A 333 -3.45 46.39 4.58
C THR A 333 -2.16 46.05 5.35
N PRO A 334 -0.97 46.12 4.72
CA PRO A 334 0.31 45.87 5.39
C PRO A 334 0.66 46.84 6.53
N SER A 335 -0.16 47.86 6.78
CA SER A 335 0.18 49.04 7.57
C SER A 335 -0.42 49.08 8.98
N CYS A 336 -1.31 48.16 9.36
CA CYS A 336 -2.01 48.25 10.66
C CYS A 336 -1.32 47.52 11.83
N PHE A 337 -0.16 46.89 11.61
CA PHE A 337 0.77 46.47 12.66
C PHE A 337 1.90 47.52 12.87
N LYS A 338 1.54 48.81 12.88
CA LYS A 338 2.43 49.87 13.40
C LYS A 338 1.81 50.53 14.64
N GLU A 339 2.29 50.06 15.79
CA GLU A 339 2.62 50.88 16.98
C GLU A 339 1.56 51.79 17.63
N SER A 340 0.26 51.50 17.55
CA SER A 340 -0.74 52.39 18.21
C SER A 340 -1.76 51.71 19.12
N PHE A 341 -1.61 50.43 19.46
CA PHE A 341 -2.48 49.74 20.44
C PHE A 341 -1.80 49.38 21.77
N MET A 342 -0.61 49.93 22.06
CA MET A 342 0.12 49.71 23.33
C MET A 342 0.26 50.95 24.21
N THR A 343 -0.41 52.07 23.89
CA THR A 343 -0.50 53.23 24.80
C THR A 343 -1.74 54.06 24.48
N GLY A 344 -2.69 54.09 25.41
CA GLY A 344 -3.92 54.88 25.36
C GLY A 344 -4.97 54.34 26.31
#